data_AF-A0A8C9FFV2-F1
#
_entry.id   AF-A0A8C9FFV2-F1
#
_cell.length_a   1.000
_cell.length_b   1.000
_cell.length_c   1.000
_cell.angle_alpha   90.00
_cell.angle_beta   90.00
_cell.angle_gamma   90.00
#
_symmetry.space_group_name_H-M   'P 1'
#
loop_
_entity.id
_entity.type
_entity.pdbx_description
1 polymer ?
#
loop_
_entity_poly.entity_id
_entity_poly.type
_entity_poly.pdbx_seq_one_letter_code
_entity_poly.pdbx_strand_id
1 'polypeptide(L)'
;MESFGVFEDEEDLNHRLVVLCKLNNLVKEWIFELGESKNLPPSVVENVGGRIFTFGSYRLGVHTKGADIDALCVAPRHVERSDFFQSFFEKLKHQEEIKNLRVSKLFLTDCIDLVFARLPVQTVSDNLDLRDDSRLRSLDIRCIRSLNGCRVTDEILHLVPNKENFQLTLRAIKLWAKRRGIYSNMLGFLGGVSWAMLVARTCQLHPNALASTLVNKFFLIFSKW
;
A
#
# COMPACT_ATOMS: atom_id res chain seq x y z
N MET A 1 0.45 17.52 -18.15
CA MET A 1 0.59 16.69 -16.94
C MET A 1 2.06 16.33 -16.73
N GLU A 2 2.75 15.86 -17.77
CA GLU A 2 4.19 15.51 -17.76
C GLU A 2 5.11 16.59 -17.17
N SER A 3 4.97 17.85 -17.61
CA SER A 3 5.78 18.98 -17.12
C SER A 3 5.64 19.29 -15.62
N PHE A 4 4.70 18.65 -14.92
CA PHE A 4 4.48 18.84 -13.49
C PHE A 4 5.03 17.68 -12.64
N GLY A 5 5.81 16.76 -13.22
CA GLY A 5 6.41 15.64 -12.47
C GLY A 5 5.38 14.68 -11.89
N VAL A 6 4.19 14.60 -12.52
CA VAL A 6 3.12 13.72 -12.04
C VAL A 6 3.33 12.28 -12.44
N PHE A 7 4.22 12.00 -13.40
CA PHE A 7 4.66 10.66 -13.77
C PHE A 7 6.07 10.43 -13.23
N GLU A 8 6.35 9.19 -12.87
CA GLU A 8 7.67 8.75 -12.44
C GLU A 8 8.36 8.07 -13.62
N ASP A 9 9.69 8.19 -13.68
CA ASP A 9 10.50 7.66 -14.78
C ASP A 9 10.59 6.12 -14.68
N GLU A 10 10.80 5.43 -15.82
CA GLU A 10 10.86 3.96 -15.83
C GLU A 10 12.01 3.40 -14.98
N GLU A 11 13.13 4.12 -14.90
CA GLU A 11 14.28 3.75 -14.06
C GLU A 11 13.91 3.77 -12.57
N ASP A 12 13.26 4.85 -12.11
CA ASP A 12 12.77 4.99 -10.74
C ASP A 12 11.73 3.89 -10.41
N LEU A 13 10.82 3.58 -11.35
CA LEU A 13 9.83 2.51 -11.20
C LEU A 13 10.50 1.14 -11.04
N ASN A 14 11.48 0.83 -11.88
CA ASN A 14 12.24 -0.43 -11.83
C ASN A 14 13.04 -0.55 -10.53
N HIS A 15 13.66 0.55 -10.09
CA HIS A 15 14.37 0.60 -8.81
C HIS A 15 13.44 0.26 -7.63
N ARG A 16 12.26 0.89 -7.56
CA ARG A 16 11.26 0.61 -6.52
C ARG A 16 10.80 -0.85 -6.53
N LEU A 17 10.65 -1.47 -7.70
CA LEU A 17 10.30 -2.89 -7.82
C LEU A 17 11.39 -3.78 -7.23
N VAL A 18 12.67 -3.49 -7.51
CA VAL A 18 13.81 -4.23 -6.94
C VAL A 18 13.84 -4.11 -5.42
N VAL A 19 13.62 -2.90 -4.89
CA VAL A 19 13.56 -2.65 -3.45
C VAL A 19 12.43 -3.45 -2.80
N LEU A 20 11.22 -3.46 -3.39
CA LEU A 20 10.09 -4.24 -2.87
C LEU A 20 10.34 -5.75 -2.91
N CYS A 21 10.98 -6.26 -3.97
CA CYS A 21 11.37 -7.66 -4.06
C CYS A 21 12.37 -8.05 -2.96
N LYS A 22 13.41 -7.23 -2.74
CA LYS A 22 14.37 -7.43 -1.64
C LYS A 22 13.67 -7.43 -0.28
N LEU A 23 12.83 -6.43 -0.02
CA LEU A 23 12.11 -6.31 1.26
C LEU A 23 11.18 -7.50 1.49
N ASN A 24 10.50 -7.99 0.45
CA ASN A 24 9.65 -9.17 0.54
C ASN A 24 10.44 -10.44 0.88
N ASN A 25 11.65 -10.59 0.34
CA ASN A 25 12.54 -11.70 0.69
C ASN A 25 13.01 -11.61 2.14
N LEU A 26 13.40 -10.42 2.61
CA LEU A 26 13.77 -10.20 4.02
C LEU A 26 12.63 -10.54 4.98
N VAL A 27 11.38 -10.23 4.62
CA VAL A 27 10.20 -10.61 5.41
C VAL A 27 10.04 -12.14 5.46
N LYS A 28 10.17 -12.84 4.33
CA LYS A 28 10.06 -14.31 4.29
C LYS A 28 11.16 -14.98 5.12
N GLU A 29 12.40 -14.52 4.97
CA GLU A 29 13.54 -15.00 5.74
C GLU A 29 13.35 -14.76 7.24
N TRP A 30 12.96 -13.55 7.63
CA TRP A 30 12.68 -13.22 9.04
C TRP A 30 11.59 -14.10 9.66
N ILE A 31 10.49 -14.34 8.95
CA ILE A 31 9.39 -15.18 9.45
C ILE A 31 9.85 -16.64 9.58
N PHE A 32 10.66 -17.13 8.65
CA PHE A 32 11.27 -18.46 8.72
C PHE A 32 12.17 -18.60 9.96
N GLU A 33 13.14 -17.69 10.14
CA GLU A 33 14.06 -17.67 11.28
C GLU A 33 13.31 -17.60 12.63
N LEU A 34 12.26 -16.78 12.67
CA LEU A 34 11.42 -16.65 13.85
C LEU A 34 10.64 -17.95 14.13
N GLY A 35 10.17 -18.63 13.09
CA GLY A 35 9.53 -19.94 13.19
C GLY A 35 10.45 -21.00 13.79
N GLU A 36 11.72 -21.04 13.37
CA GLU A 36 12.74 -21.91 13.95
C GLU A 36 13.01 -21.57 15.41
N SER A 37 13.20 -20.29 15.74
CA SER A 37 13.46 -19.85 17.12
C SER A 37 12.33 -20.19 18.11
N LYS A 38 11.09 -20.29 17.61
CA LYS A 38 9.91 -20.68 18.38
C LYS A 38 9.67 -22.19 18.39
N ASN A 39 10.62 -22.99 17.89
CA ASN A 39 10.57 -24.45 17.82
C ASN A 39 9.31 -24.99 17.12
N LEU A 40 8.87 -24.32 16.05
CA LEU A 40 7.79 -24.85 15.22
C LEU A 40 8.26 -26.12 14.49
N PRO A 41 7.36 -27.07 14.18
CA PRO A 41 7.73 -28.27 13.42
C PRO A 41 8.37 -27.89 12.08
N PRO A 42 9.45 -28.56 11.62
CA PRO A 42 10.13 -28.23 10.36
C PRO A 42 9.18 -28.17 9.15
N SER A 43 8.19 -29.07 9.10
CA SER A 43 7.16 -29.11 8.05
C SER A 43 6.28 -27.85 8.01
N VAL A 44 6.10 -27.17 9.15
CA VAL A 44 5.39 -25.90 9.24
C VAL A 44 6.32 -24.75 8.86
N VAL A 45 7.55 -24.76 9.39
CA VAL A 45 8.58 -23.71 9.15
C VAL A 45 8.83 -23.53 7.65
N GLU A 46 9.00 -24.60 6.89
CA GLU A 46 9.22 -24.55 5.44
C GLU A 46 8.07 -23.86 4.67
N ASN A 47 6.86 -23.85 5.24
CA ASN A 47 5.63 -23.39 4.60
C ASN A 47 4.98 -22.18 5.27
N VAL A 48 5.61 -21.55 6.28
CA VAL A 48 5.04 -20.40 7.03
C VAL A 48 4.70 -19.24 6.11
N GLY A 49 5.52 -19.03 5.08
CA GLY A 49 5.38 -17.96 4.11
C GLY A 49 5.52 -16.58 4.74
N GLY A 50 4.70 -15.65 4.25
CA GLY A 50 4.79 -14.23 4.61
C GLY A 50 4.91 -13.38 3.37
N ARG A 51 4.33 -12.17 3.39
CA ARG A 51 4.24 -11.36 2.18
C ARG A 51 4.13 -9.88 2.47
N ILE A 52 4.69 -9.09 1.56
CA ILE A 52 4.46 -7.65 1.47
C ILE A 52 3.37 -7.35 0.45
N PHE A 53 2.45 -6.47 0.85
CA PHE A 53 1.46 -5.87 -0.01
C PHE A 53 1.72 -4.38 -0.10
N THR A 54 1.57 -3.77 -1.27
CA THR A 54 1.56 -2.32 -1.39
C THR A 54 0.14 -1.79 -1.35
N PHE A 55 -0.03 -0.56 -0.90
CA PHE A 55 -1.31 0.15 -0.94
C PHE A 55 -1.10 1.62 -1.26
N GLY A 56 -2.17 2.42 -1.14
CA GLY A 56 -2.07 3.86 -1.32
C GLY A 56 -1.72 4.27 -2.75
N SER A 57 -1.05 5.41 -2.91
CA SER A 57 -0.86 5.98 -4.25
C SER A 57 0.05 5.16 -5.16
N TYR A 58 1.02 4.43 -4.60
CA TYR A 58 1.91 3.57 -5.37
C TYR A 58 1.12 2.40 -5.96
N ARG A 59 0.36 1.67 -5.13
CA ARG A 59 -0.51 0.57 -5.58
C ARG A 59 -1.61 1.02 -6.55
N LEU A 60 -2.17 2.22 -6.34
CA LEU A 60 -3.12 2.81 -7.28
C LEU A 60 -2.49 3.20 -8.62
N GLY A 61 -1.16 3.25 -8.75
CA GLY A 61 -0.47 3.71 -9.94
C GLY A 61 -0.66 5.20 -10.21
N VAL A 62 -0.73 6.01 -9.15
CA VAL A 62 -0.90 7.49 -9.20
C VAL A 62 0.06 8.24 -8.28
N HIS A 63 1.16 7.58 -7.90
CA HIS A 63 2.26 8.21 -7.18
C HIS A 63 3.03 9.16 -8.11
N THR A 64 3.61 10.19 -7.51
CA THR A 64 4.45 11.18 -8.20
C THR A 64 5.91 10.91 -7.86
N LYS A 65 6.84 11.51 -8.61
CA LYS A 65 8.27 11.41 -8.31
C LYS A 65 8.55 11.78 -6.85
N GLY A 66 9.35 10.96 -6.16
CA GLY A 66 9.69 11.12 -4.74
C GLY A 66 8.57 10.83 -3.75
N ALA A 67 7.43 10.25 -4.17
CA ALA A 67 6.40 9.80 -3.25
C ALA A 67 6.86 8.55 -2.46
N ASP A 68 6.37 8.44 -1.22
CA ASP A 68 6.58 7.28 -0.36
C ASP A 68 5.82 6.05 -0.91
N ILE A 69 6.31 4.85 -0.60
CA ILE A 69 5.62 3.58 -0.85
C ILE A 69 4.97 3.11 0.45
N ASP A 70 3.64 3.09 0.46
CA ASP A 70 2.88 2.47 1.54
C ASP A 70 2.91 0.94 1.38
N ALA A 71 3.44 0.23 2.36
CA ALA A 71 3.60 -1.22 2.34
C ALA A 71 3.06 -1.87 3.63
N LEU A 72 2.52 -3.08 3.50
CA LEU A 72 1.97 -3.90 4.57
C LEU A 72 2.71 -5.23 4.61
N CYS A 73 3.39 -5.52 5.71
CA CYS A 73 3.90 -6.84 6.05
C CYS A 73 2.78 -7.70 6.67
N VAL A 74 2.42 -8.79 6.00
CA VAL A 74 1.45 -9.78 6.48
C VAL A 74 2.19 -11.04 6.94
N ALA A 75 1.98 -11.39 8.20
CA ALA A 75 2.63 -12.53 8.85
C ALA A 75 1.62 -13.51 9.49
N PRO A 76 1.99 -14.79 9.64
CA PRO A 76 1.17 -15.81 10.29
C PRO A 76 1.05 -15.61 11.82
N ARG A 77 0.15 -16.37 12.44
CA ARG A 77 -0.30 -16.18 13.84
C ARG A 77 0.80 -16.24 14.91
N HIS A 78 1.90 -16.92 14.62
CA HIS A 78 3.02 -17.07 15.57
C HIS A 78 3.94 -15.84 15.61
N VAL A 79 3.82 -14.93 14.64
CA VAL A 79 4.63 -13.70 14.55
C VAL A 79 3.92 -12.58 15.28
N GLU A 80 4.51 -12.03 16.33
CA GLU A 80 3.92 -10.96 17.11
C GLU A 80 4.31 -9.58 16.61
N ARG A 81 3.54 -8.56 17.01
CA ARG A 81 3.88 -7.17 16.66
C ARG A 81 5.17 -6.71 17.35
N SER A 82 5.49 -7.25 18.53
CA SER A 82 6.77 -7.07 19.21
C SER A 82 7.92 -7.57 18.34
N ASP A 83 7.80 -8.78 17.77
CA ASP A 83 8.81 -9.36 16.87
C ASP A 83 9.08 -8.42 15.68
N PHE A 84 8.04 -7.83 15.08
CA PHE A 84 8.19 -6.88 13.98
C PHE A 84 8.99 -5.62 14.36
N PHE A 85 8.82 -5.09 15.57
CA PHE A 85 9.56 -3.89 16.01
C PHE A 85 10.89 -4.22 16.70
N GLN A 86 11.21 -5.50 16.92
CA GLN A 86 12.43 -5.96 17.57
C GLN A 86 13.30 -6.74 16.57
N SER A 87 12.99 -8.02 16.34
CA SER A 87 13.85 -8.89 15.52
C SER A 87 13.88 -8.48 14.04
N PHE A 88 12.74 -8.08 13.46
CA PHE A 88 12.74 -7.58 12.09
C PHE A 88 13.44 -6.23 11.97
N PHE A 89 13.20 -5.33 12.93
CA PHE A 89 13.87 -4.03 12.98
C PHE A 89 15.40 -4.19 13.04
N GLU A 90 15.90 -5.08 13.89
CA GLU A 90 17.33 -5.38 13.95
C GLU A 90 17.81 -6.03 12.64
N LYS A 91 17.06 -6.96 12.03
CA LYS A 91 17.44 -7.54 10.71
C LYS A 91 17.58 -6.47 9.63
N LEU A 92 16.68 -5.50 9.60
CA LEU A 92 16.72 -4.35 8.69
C LEU A 92 17.92 -3.44 8.96
N LYS A 93 18.27 -3.22 10.23
CA LYS A 93 19.41 -2.38 10.61
C LYS A 93 20.76 -2.92 10.12
N HIS A 94 20.87 -4.23 9.91
CA HIS A 94 22.09 -4.88 9.39
C HIS A 94 22.22 -4.82 7.86
N GLN A 95 21.23 -4.30 7.13
CA GLN A 95 21.33 -4.14 5.68
C GLN A 95 22.05 -2.84 5.33
N GLU A 96 23.12 -2.92 4.53
CA GLU A 96 23.93 -1.75 4.15
C GLU A 96 23.15 -0.71 3.36
N GLU A 97 22.11 -1.13 2.63
CA GLU A 97 21.28 -0.23 1.82
C GLU A 97 20.26 0.58 2.65
N ILE A 98 20.10 0.27 3.95
CA ILE A 98 19.16 0.93 4.85
C ILE A 98 19.85 2.09 5.58
N LYS A 99 19.48 3.33 5.20
CA LYS A 99 20.17 4.53 5.72
C LYS A 99 19.46 5.24 6.87
N ASN A 100 18.12 5.17 6.95
CA ASN A 100 17.34 5.89 7.97
C ASN A 100 16.18 5.05 8.51
N LEU A 101 16.46 3.95 9.19
CA LEU A 101 15.43 3.13 9.81
C LEU A 101 14.77 3.87 11.01
N ARG A 102 13.46 4.07 10.95
CA ARG A 102 12.62 4.56 12.06
C ARG A 102 11.50 3.55 12.32
N VAL A 103 10.99 3.53 13.56
CA VAL A 103 9.96 2.58 14.00
C VAL A 103 8.73 2.54 13.05
N SER A 104 8.39 3.64 12.39
CA SER A 104 7.27 3.71 11.44
C SER A 104 7.67 3.86 9.96
N LYS A 105 8.95 4.07 9.65
CA LYS A 105 9.43 4.39 8.28
C LYS A 105 10.77 3.73 8.01
N LEU A 106 10.86 3.03 6.90
CA LEU A 106 12.08 2.43 6.40
C LEU A 106 12.58 3.23 5.20
N PHE A 107 13.83 3.68 5.24
CA PHE A 107 14.46 4.34 4.10
C PHE A 107 15.46 3.37 3.45
N LEU A 108 14.99 2.69 2.41
CA LEU A 108 15.76 1.77 1.54
C LEU A 108 15.96 2.47 0.20
N THR A 109 16.84 3.47 0.09
CA THR A 109 16.97 4.37 -1.09
C THR A 109 15.69 5.16 -1.50
N ASP A 110 14.51 4.63 -1.20
CA ASP A 110 13.15 5.15 -1.29
C ASP A 110 12.55 5.24 0.12
N CYS A 111 11.59 6.15 0.30
CA CYS A 111 10.78 6.22 1.51
C CYS A 111 9.72 5.11 1.48
N ILE A 112 9.86 4.09 2.34
CA ILE A 112 8.86 3.02 2.51
C ILE A 112 8.21 3.16 3.89
N ASP A 113 6.89 3.33 3.90
CA ASP A 113 6.08 3.31 5.11
C ASP A 113 5.55 1.88 5.31
N LEU A 114 6.28 1.08 6.10
CA LEU A 114 5.95 -0.33 6.34
C LEU A 114 5.11 -0.50 7.60
N VAL A 115 3.88 -0.97 7.43
CA VAL A 115 2.97 -1.35 8.53
C VAL A 115 2.87 -2.87 8.67
N PHE A 116 2.39 -3.34 9.82
CA PHE A 116 2.33 -4.76 10.15
C PHE A 116 0.91 -5.24 10.48
N ALA A 117 0.54 -6.40 9.93
CA ALA A 117 -0.64 -7.16 10.32
C ALA A 117 -0.31 -8.64 10.51
N ARG A 118 -0.76 -9.18 11.64
CA ARG A 118 -0.76 -10.61 11.94
C ARG A 118 -2.13 -11.18 11.60
N LEU A 119 -2.17 -12.26 10.82
CA LEU A 119 -3.40 -13.01 10.52
C LEU A 119 -3.53 -14.24 11.42
N PRO A 120 -4.75 -14.70 11.74
CA PRO A 120 -4.99 -15.87 12.58
C PRO A 120 -4.82 -17.20 11.81
N VAL A 121 -3.82 -17.26 10.93
CA VAL A 121 -3.52 -18.41 10.06
C VAL A 121 -2.17 -19.01 10.42
N GLN A 122 -1.97 -20.31 10.17
CA GLN A 122 -0.68 -20.96 10.40
C GLN A 122 0.35 -20.57 9.34
N THR A 123 -0.09 -20.41 8.09
CA THR A 123 0.74 -20.11 6.93
C THR A 123 0.13 -18.97 6.11
N VAL A 124 0.97 -18.18 5.46
CA VAL A 124 0.56 -17.09 4.57
C VAL A 124 0.92 -17.47 3.12
N SER A 125 -0.11 -17.75 2.32
CA SER A 125 0.04 -18.12 0.91
C SER A 125 0.46 -16.93 0.02
N ASP A 126 1.22 -17.22 -1.04
CA ASP A 126 1.53 -16.23 -2.09
C ASP A 126 0.29 -15.78 -2.89
N ASN A 127 -0.84 -16.50 -2.81
CA ASN A 127 -2.11 -16.13 -3.45
C ASN A 127 -3.14 -15.52 -2.48
N LEU A 128 -2.68 -15.05 -1.32
CA LEU A 128 -3.52 -14.49 -0.27
C LEU A 128 -4.30 -13.23 -0.74
N ASP A 129 -5.64 -13.33 -0.84
CA ASP A 129 -6.53 -12.19 -1.12
C ASP A 129 -7.07 -11.51 0.15
N LEU A 130 -6.58 -10.30 0.46
CA LEU A 130 -6.92 -9.58 1.68
C LEU A 130 -8.37 -9.05 1.75
N ARG A 131 -9.15 -9.14 0.67
CA ARG A 131 -10.53 -8.59 0.59
C ARG A 131 -11.57 -9.41 1.36
N ASP A 132 -11.31 -10.68 1.63
CA ASP A 132 -12.23 -11.53 2.40
C ASP A 132 -12.43 -11.02 3.84
N ASP A 133 -13.66 -10.63 4.17
CA ASP A 133 -14.06 -10.13 5.51
C ASP A 133 -13.86 -11.15 6.63
N SER A 134 -13.88 -12.46 6.31
CA SER A 134 -13.67 -13.52 7.30
C SER A 134 -12.31 -13.37 8.00
N ARG A 135 -11.33 -12.77 7.31
CA ARG A 135 -9.96 -12.56 7.79
C ARG A 135 -9.83 -11.45 8.83
N LEU A 136 -10.85 -10.62 8.97
CA LEU A 136 -10.90 -9.56 9.98
C LEU A 136 -11.41 -10.06 11.34
N ARG A 137 -11.97 -11.27 11.39
CA ARG A 137 -12.54 -11.83 12.62
C ARG A 137 -11.45 -12.01 13.68
N SER A 138 -11.74 -11.56 14.89
CA SER A 138 -10.88 -11.71 16.08
C SER A 138 -9.49 -11.07 15.94
N LEU A 139 -9.33 -10.10 15.04
CA LEU A 139 -8.09 -9.31 14.94
C LEU A 139 -8.06 -8.15 15.93
N ASP A 140 -6.87 -7.86 16.43
CA ASP A 140 -6.58 -6.62 17.15
C ASP A 140 -6.84 -5.41 16.26
N ILE A 141 -7.39 -4.33 16.82
CA ILE A 141 -7.80 -3.12 16.08
C ILE A 141 -6.65 -2.51 15.26
N ARG A 142 -5.39 -2.64 15.71
CA ARG A 142 -4.23 -2.14 14.96
C ARG A 142 -3.98 -2.99 13.71
N CYS A 143 -4.20 -4.31 13.76
CA CYS A 143 -4.13 -5.16 12.56
C CYS A 143 -5.23 -4.82 11.56
N ILE A 144 -6.46 -4.59 12.03
CA ILE A 144 -7.58 -4.16 11.16
C ILE A 144 -7.23 -2.86 10.46
N ARG A 145 -6.72 -1.86 11.19
CA ARG A 145 -6.27 -0.58 10.63
C ARG A 145 -5.17 -0.75 9.58
N SER A 146 -4.17 -1.61 9.83
CA SER A 146 -3.12 -1.91 8.86
C SER A 146 -3.65 -2.59 7.59
N LEU A 147 -4.60 -3.53 7.72
CA LEU A 147 -5.19 -4.25 6.59
C LEU A 147 -6.08 -3.36 5.72
N ASN A 148 -6.76 -2.38 6.33
CA ASN A 148 -7.68 -1.49 5.62
C ASN A 148 -7.01 -0.71 4.48
N GLY A 149 -5.73 -0.35 4.60
CA GLY A 149 -5.00 0.32 3.52
C GLY A 149 -5.02 -0.48 2.21
N CYS A 150 -4.60 -1.75 2.29
CA CYS A 150 -4.63 -2.68 1.15
C CYS A 150 -6.06 -2.95 0.67
N ARG A 151 -6.97 -3.26 1.59
CA ARG A 151 -8.37 -3.60 1.26
C ARG A 151 -9.05 -2.47 0.50
N VAL A 152 -9.00 -1.24 1.02
CA VAL A 152 -9.62 -0.07 0.37
C VAL A 152 -9.01 0.18 -1.00
N THR A 153 -7.68 0.05 -1.12
CA THR A 153 -6.99 0.28 -2.38
C THR A 153 -7.40 -0.74 -3.45
N ASP A 154 -7.41 -2.03 -3.10
CA ASP A 154 -7.78 -3.10 -4.03
C ASP A 154 -9.28 -3.05 -4.38
N GLU A 155 -10.16 -2.68 -3.44
CA GLU A 155 -11.59 -2.45 -3.70
C GLU A 155 -11.80 -1.30 -4.69
N ILE A 156 -11.12 -0.16 -4.52
CA ILE A 156 -11.19 0.95 -5.49
C ILE A 156 -10.81 0.46 -6.89
N LEU A 157 -9.72 -0.30 -7.02
CA LEU A 157 -9.26 -0.81 -8.31
C LEU A 157 -10.20 -1.86 -8.92
N HIS A 158 -10.96 -2.58 -8.10
CA HIS A 158 -11.96 -3.55 -8.56
C HIS A 158 -13.27 -2.87 -8.99
N LEU A 159 -13.63 -1.76 -8.33
CA LEU A 159 -14.89 -1.06 -8.52
C LEU A 159 -14.90 -0.03 -9.66
N VAL A 160 -13.74 0.29 -10.25
CA VAL A 160 -13.65 1.20 -11.40
C VAL A 160 -13.75 0.46 -12.73
N PRO A 161 -14.54 0.96 -13.69
CA PRO A 161 -14.77 0.28 -14.97
C PRO A 161 -13.53 0.28 -15.89
N ASN A 162 -12.70 1.33 -15.82
CA ASN A 162 -11.46 1.44 -16.57
C ASN A 162 -10.36 2.03 -15.67
N LYS A 163 -9.33 1.23 -15.37
CA LYS A 163 -8.24 1.59 -14.44
C LYS A 163 -7.37 2.72 -14.98
N GLU A 164 -7.07 2.72 -16.27
CA GLU A 164 -6.21 3.72 -16.91
C GLU A 164 -6.87 5.11 -16.89
N ASN A 165 -8.14 5.19 -17.30
CA ASN A 165 -8.91 6.43 -17.25
C ASN A 165 -9.07 6.93 -15.80
N PHE A 166 -9.29 6.02 -14.85
CA PHE A 166 -9.31 6.36 -13.42
C PHE A 166 -7.97 6.95 -12.96
N GLN A 167 -6.85 6.30 -13.28
CA GLN A 167 -5.51 6.74 -12.88
C GLN A 167 -5.16 8.12 -13.44
N LEU A 168 -5.40 8.34 -14.74
CA LEU A 168 -5.17 9.65 -15.38
C LEU A 168 -6.03 10.75 -14.76
N THR A 169 -7.32 10.46 -14.54
CA THR A 169 -8.23 11.41 -13.88
C THR A 169 -7.77 11.72 -12.46
N LEU A 170 -7.39 10.71 -11.69
CA LEU A 170 -6.94 10.88 -10.31
C LEU A 170 -5.62 11.66 -10.24
N ARG A 171 -4.66 11.45 -11.15
CA ARG A 171 -3.45 12.27 -11.25
C ARG A 171 -3.80 13.74 -11.47
N ALA A 172 -4.72 14.04 -12.39
CA ALA A 172 -5.18 15.41 -12.65
C ALA A 172 -5.86 16.05 -11.43
N ILE A 173 -6.80 15.35 -10.77
CA ILE A 173 -7.51 15.85 -9.58
C ILE A 173 -6.56 16.05 -8.40
N LYS A 174 -5.61 15.14 -8.16
CA LYS A 174 -4.60 15.31 -7.10
C LYS A 174 -3.72 16.53 -7.35
N LEU A 175 -3.26 16.73 -8.59
CA LEU A 175 -2.47 17.91 -8.96
C LEU A 175 -3.29 19.19 -8.74
N TRP A 176 -4.53 19.22 -9.20
CA TRP A 176 -5.44 20.34 -8.99
C TRP A 176 -5.65 20.64 -7.51
N ALA A 177 -6.01 19.64 -6.69
CA ALA A 177 -6.28 19.82 -5.26
C ALA A 177 -5.04 20.36 -4.51
N LYS A 178 -3.84 19.84 -4.82
CA LYS A 178 -2.58 20.37 -4.28
C LYS A 178 -2.35 21.83 -4.68
N ARG A 179 -2.53 22.17 -5.96
CA ARG A 179 -2.36 23.54 -6.48
C ARG A 179 -3.37 24.54 -5.92
N ARG A 180 -4.55 24.05 -5.48
CA ARG A 180 -5.60 24.87 -4.86
C ARG A 180 -5.51 24.90 -3.33
N GLY A 181 -4.52 24.25 -2.72
CA GLY A 181 -4.31 24.27 -1.27
C GLY A 181 -5.33 23.47 -0.46
N ILE A 182 -6.05 22.53 -1.10
CA ILE A 182 -7.14 21.74 -0.47
C ILE A 182 -6.81 20.25 -0.39
N TYR A 183 -5.51 19.91 -0.33
CA TYR A 183 -5.02 18.54 -0.20
C TYR A 183 -4.29 18.39 1.13
N SER A 184 -5.01 18.03 2.21
CA SER A 184 -4.41 17.69 3.51
C SER A 184 -5.45 17.14 4.49
N ASN A 185 -5.36 15.84 4.81
CA ASN A 185 -6.22 15.24 5.84
C ASN A 185 -5.97 15.83 7.24
N MET A 186 -4.71 16.17 7.55
CA MET A 186 -4.31 16.73 8.85
C MET A 186 -4.94 18.11 9.11
N LEU A 187 -5.18 18.88 8.05
CA LEU A 187 -5.79 20.22 8.12
C LEU A 187 -7.31 20.19 7.90
N GLY A 188 -7.94 19.01 7.93
CA GLY A 188 -9.38 18.85 7.73
C GLY A 188 -9.85 18.87 6.26
N PHE A 189 -8.93 18.94 5.29
CA PHE A 189 -9.25 18.75 3.87
C PHE A 189 -9.18 17.27 3.47
N LEU A 190 -9.48 16.99 2.20
CA LEU A 190 -9.45 15.63 1.66
C LEU A 190 -8.01 15.13 1.48
N GLY A 191 -7.77 13.90 1.94
CA GLY A 191 -6.54 13.14 1.72
C GLY A 191 -6.55 12.33 0.42
N GLY A 192 -5.46 11.61 0.15
CA GLY A 192 -5.28 10.87 -1.11
C GLY A 192 -6.35 9.80 -1.38
N VAL A 193 -6.70 9.01 -0.36
CA VAL A 193 -7.75 7.98 -0.47
C VAL A 193 -9.12 8.61 -0.69
N SER A 194 -9.42 9.72 -0.01
CA SER A 194 -10.69 10.43 -0.20
C SER A 194 -10.84 10.94 -1.63
N TRP A 195 -9.81 11.57 -2.19
CA TRP A 195 -9.81 11.98 -3.60
C TRP A 195 -9.94 10.78 -4.55
N ALA A 196 -9.27 9.67 -4.26
CA ALA A 196 -9.40 8.44 -5.04
C ALA A 196 -10.85 7.92 -5.07
N MET A 197 -11.55 7.91 -3.93
CA MET A 197 -12.95 7.48 -3.87
C MET A 197 -13.88 8.41 -4.66
N LEU A 198 -13.70 9.73 -4.57
CA LEU A 198 -14.51 10.69 -5.35
C LEU A 198 -14.31 10.51 -6.85
N VAL A 199 -13.06 10.30 -7.29
CA VAL A 199 -12.75 10.03 -8.70
C VAL A 199 -13.30 8.67 -9.14
N ALA A 200 -13.17 7.63 -8.32
CA ALA A 200 -13.74 6.31 -8.60
C ALA A 200 -15.25 6.39 -8.79
N ARG A 201 -15.96 7.13 -7.93
CA ARG A 201 -17.40 7.35 -8.06
C ARG A 201 -17.77 8.05 -9.36
N THR A 202 -16.97 9.04 -9.79
CA THR A 202 -17.16 9.70 -11.09
C THR A 202 -16.98 8.72 -12.25
N CYS A 203 -15.98 7.82 -12.18
CA CYS A 203 -15.75 6.79 -13.19
C CYS A 203 -16.90 5.80 -13.28
N GLN A 204 -17.48 5.39 -12.14
CA GLN A 204 -18.64 4.50 -12.09
C GLN A 204 -19.87 5.07 -12.79
N LEU A 205 -20.12 6.38 -12.63
CA LEU A 205 -21.26 7.07 -13.26
C LEU A 205 -21.06 7.30 -14.77
N HIS A 206 -19.82 7.23 -15.24
CA HIS A 206 -19.44 7.49 -16.63
C HIS A 206 -18.43 6.45 -17.15
N PRO A 207 -18.84 5.17 -17.27
CA PRO A 207 -17.91 4.05 -17.44
C PRO A 207 -17.09 4.08 -18.73
N ASN A 208 -17.64 4.70 -19.79
CA ASN A 208 -17.02 4.77 -21.11
C ASN A 208 -16.36 6.13 -21.39
N ALA A 209 -16.34 7.04 -20.41
CA ALA A 209 -15.78 8.38 -20.59
C ALA A 209 -14.24 8.36 -20.50
N LEU A 210 -13.60 9.15 -21.34
CA LEU A 210 -12.16 9.41 -21.27
C LEU A 210 -11.82 10.32 -20.09
N ALA A 211 -10.55 10.30 -19.67
CA ALA A 211 -10.07 11.07 -18.52
C ALA A 211 -10.41 12.57 -18.57
N SER A 212 -10.31 13.21 -19.74
CA SER A 212 -10.66 14.64 -19.90
C SER A 212 -12.14 14.93 -19.57
N THR A 213 -13.04 14.08 -20.08
CA THR A 213 -14.47 14.15 -19.77
C THR A 213 -14.73 13.84 -18.31
N LEU A 214 -14.05 12.84 -17.74
CA LEU A 214 -14.17 12.49 -16.32
C LEU A 214 -13.76 13.63 -15.40
N VAL A 215 -12.69 14.38 -15.71
CA VAL A 215 -12.31 15.59 -14.95
C VAL A 215 -13.42 16.65 -14.99
N ASN A 216 -14.04 16.88 -16.16
CA ASN A 216 -15.17 17.82 -16.25
C ASN A 216 -16.38 17.34 -15.43
N LYS A 217 -16.74 16.05 -15.56
CA LYS A 217 -17.86 15.44 -14.82
C LYS A 217 -17.62 15.44 -13.31
N PHE A 218 -16.38 15.22 -12.86
CA PHE A 218 -16.00 15.27 -11.46
C PHE A 218 -16.44 16.59 -10.82
N PHE A 219 -16.07 17.74 -11.42
CA PHE A 219 -16.44 19.04 -10.88
C PHE A 219 -17.94 19.32 -10.99
N LEU A 220 -18.59 18.91 -12.08
CA LEU A 220 -20.03 19.06 -12.23
C LEU A 220 -20.80 18.31 -11.14
N ILE A 221 -20.39 17.08 -10.83
CA ILE A 221 -21.02 16.22 -9.82
C ILE A 221 -20.79 16.79 -8.43
N PHE A 222 -19.54 17.03 -8.03
CA PHE A 222 -19.23 17.41 -6.65
C PHE A 222 -19.48 18.87 -6.30
N SER A 223 -19.73 19.74 -7.30
CA SER A 223 -20.23 21.10 -7.03
C SER A 223 -21.73 21.15 -6.73
N LYS A 224 -22.46 20.06 -6.98
CA LYS A 224 -23.92 19.95 -6.81
C LYS A 224 -24.32 18.73 -5.97
N TRP A 225 -23.40 18.19 -5.18
CA TRP A 225 -23.56 16.94 -4.43
C TRP A 225 -24.55 17.06 -3.28
#